data_AF-A0A8S8YWX0-F1
#
_entry.id   AF-A0A8S8YWX0-F1
#
_cell.length_a   1.000
_cell.length_b   1.000
_cell.length_c   1.000
_cell.angle_alpha   90.00
_cell.angle_beta   90.00
_cell.angle_gamma   90.00
#
_symmetry.space_group_name_H-M   'P 1'
#
loop_
_entity.id
_entity.type
_entity.pdbx_description
1 polymer ?
#
loop_
_entity_poly.entity_id
_entity_poly.type
_entity_poly.pdbx_seq_one_letter_code
_entity_poly.pdbx_strand_id
1 'polypeptide(L)' 'MRIWPARDWRRRMLWQLFCRFDVGRDLHFDETGGRVAWDATAPIPSNKGPLPVRRWPGMTLHDPEVAERVDAWLAEGGY' A
#
# COMPACT_ATOMS: atom_id res chain seq x y z
N MET A 1 13.64 -6.29 4.11
CA MET A 1 12.26 -6.84 4.15
C MET A 1 11.64 -6.73 2.76
N ARG A 2 11.62 -7.83 2.00
CA ARG A 2 11.06 -7.87 0.64
C ARG A 2 9.80 -8.70 0.71
N ILE A 3 8.65 -8.02 0.68
CA ILE A 3 7.37 -8.69 0.87
C ILE A 3 6.85 -9.37 -0.40
N TRP A 4 7.33 -9.06 -1.64
CA TRP A 4 6.86 -9.67 -2.92
C TRP A 4 7.84 -9.40 -4.11
N PRO A 5 7.70 -10.08 -5.28
CA PRO A 5 8.58 -9.93 -6.46
C PRO A 5 8.49 -8.54 -7.14
N ALA A 6 9.61 -8.06 -7.70
CA ALA A 6 9.75 -6.69 -8.23
C ALA A 6 8.79 -6.31 -9.40
N ARG A 7 8.20 -7.29 -10.10
CA ARG A 7 7.30 -7.04 -11.25
C ARG A 7 5.85 -6.72 -10.86
N ASP A 8 5.47 -6.93 -9.60
CA ASP A 8 4.08 -6.72 -9.12
C ASP A 8 3.81 -5.33 -8.53
N TRP A 9 4.72 -4.38 -8.73
CA TRP A 9 4.58 -3.04 -8.15
C TRP A 9 3.30 -2.32 -8.61
N ARG A 10 2.85 -2.53 -9.85
CA ARG A 10 1.59 -1.97 -10.37
C ARG A 10 0.38 -2.49 -9.59
N ARG A 11 0.31 -3.81 -9.36
CA ARG A 11 -0.75 -4.43 -8.56
C ARG A 11 -0.76 -3.86 -7.14
N ARG A 12 0.42 -3.68 -6.54
CA ARG A 12 0.54 -3.08 -5.20
C ARG A 12 0.11 -1.62 -5.18
N MET A 13 0.55 -0.83 -6.16
CA MET A 13 0.22 0.58 -6.24
C MET A 13 -1.29 0.79 -6.41
N LEU A 14 -1.93 -0.01 -7.26
CA LEU A 14 -3.38 0.00 -7.43
C LEU A 14 -4.10 -0.40 -6.14
N TRP A 15 -3.64 -1.44 -5.46
CA TRP A 15 -4.22 -1.83 -4.17
C TRP A 15 -4.07 -0.74 -3.10
N GLN A 16 -2.89 -0.12 -3.00
CA GLN A 16 -2.64 0.98 -2.07
C GLN A 16 -3.61 2.13 -2.35
N LEU A 17 -3.78 2.50 -3.63
CA LEU A 17 -4.72 3.53 -4.05
C LEU A 17 -6.15 3.18 -3.64
N PHE A 18 -6.68 2.04 -4.06
CA PHE A 18 -8.08 1.69 -3.75
C PHE A 18 -8.37 1.48 -2.27
N CYS A 19 -7.37 1.07 -1.49
CA CYS A 19 -7.58 0.84 -0.07
C CYS A 19 -7.37 2.09 0.77
N ARG A 20 -6.42 2.98 0.47
CA ARG A 20 -6.01 4.04 1.42
C ARG A 20 -6.42 5.45 1.02
N PHE A 21 -6.84 5.65 -0.22
CA PHE A 21 -7.11 6.96 -0.79
C PHE A 21 -8.55 7.41 -0.56
N ASP A 22 -8.70 8.66 -0.16
CA ASP A 22 -9.94 9.41 -0.14
C ASP A 22 -9.79 10.69 -0.98
N VAL A 23 -10.67 10.91 -1.95
CA VAL A 23 -10.58 12.07 -2.88
C VAL A 23 -10.61 13.41 -2.13
N GLY A 24 -11.41 13.54 -1.07
CA GLY A 24 -11.56 14.80 -0.34
C GLY A 24 -10.36 15.14 0.54
N ARG A 25 -9.55 14.13 0.91
CA ARG A 25 -8.40 14.29 1.82
C ARG A 25 -7.06 14.23 1.10
N ASP A 26 -6.93 13.29 0.16
CA ASP A 26 -5.64 12.80 -0.33
C ASP A 26 -5.34 13.22 -1.78
N LEU A 27 -6.28 13.92 -2.44
CA LEU A 27 -6.07 14.47 -3.77
C LEU A 27 -5.57 15.91 -3.66
N HIS A 28 -4.34 16.14 -4.10
CA HIS A 28 -3.70 17.45 -4.07
C HIS A 28 -3.40 17.93 -5.48
N PHE A 29 -3.65 19.21 -5.71
CA PHE A 29 -3.22 19.93 -6.90
C PHE A 29 -2.08 20.86 -6.52
N ASP A 30 -1.15 21.07 -7.44
CA ASP A 30 -0.20 22.17 -7.29
C ASP A 30 -0.89 23.53 -7.47
N GLU A 31 -0.19 24.62 -7.13
CA GLU A 31 -0.76 25.98 -7.16
C GLU A 31 -1.28 26.38 -8.55
N THR A 32 -0.72 25.79 -9.60
CA THR A 32 -1.09 26.06 -11.00
C THR A 32 -2.21 25.16 -11.53
N GLY A 33 -2.56 24.09 -10.80
CA GLY A 33 -3.44 23.02 -11.25
C GLY A 33 -2.86 22.13 -12.35
N GLY A 34 -1.61 22.34 -12.76
CA GLY A 34 -0.93 21.57 -13.81
C GLY A 34 -0.40 20.21 -13.35
N ARG A 35 -0.34 19.98 -12.03
CA ARG A 35 0.10 18.72 -11.44
C ARG A 35 -0.89 18.23 -10.40
N VAL A 36 -0.96 16.91 -10.31
CA VAL A 36 -1.80 16.20 -9.35
C VAL A 36 -0.94 15.23 -8.56
N ALA A 37 -1.16 15.16 -7.25
CA ALA A 37 -0.53 14.20 -6.34
C ALA A 37 -1.62 13.48 -5.55
N TRP A 38 -1.50 12.15 -5.46
CA TRP A 38 -2.46 11.28 -4.79
C TRP A 38 -1.76 10.63 -3.60
N ASP A 39 -2.16 10.95 -2.38
CA ASP A 39 -1.58 10.37 -1.17
C ASP A 39 -2.27 9.03 -0.85
N ALA A 40 -1.68 7.93 -1.32
CA ALA A 40 -2.12 6.57 -1.01
C ALA A 40 -1.32 5.93 0.14
N THR A 41 -0.68 6.72 1.00
CA THR A 41 0.08 6.20 2.15
C THR A 41 -0.84 5.74 3.28
N ALA A 42 -0.32 4.95 4.23
CA ALA A 42 -1.10 4.55 5.39
C ALA A 42 -1.37 5.78 6.26
N PRO A 43 -2.63 6.18 6.45
CA PRO A 43 -2.92 7.46 7.07
C PRO A 43 -2.62 7.43 8.57
N ILE A 44 -2.05 8.52 9.08
CA ILE A 44 -1.77 8.69 10.52
C ILE A 44 -3.09 9.08 11.21
N PRO A 45 -3.59 8.30 12.20
CA PRO A 45 -4.88 8.58 12.82
C PRO A 45 -4.86 9.92 13.55
N SER A 46 -5.87 10.76 13.30
CA SER A 46 -5.95 12.11 13.87
C SER A 46 -7.36 12.67 13.82
N ASN A 47 -7.75 13.37 14.89
CA ASN A 47 -8.99 14.16 14.95
C ASN A 47 -8.71 15.68 14.88
N LYS A 48 -7.44 16.08 14.71
CA LYS A 48 -7.02 17.49 14.73
C LYS A 48 -7.02 18.16 13.34
N GLY A 49 -7.33 17.40 12.30
CA GLY A 49 -7.36 17.88 10.92
C GLY A 49 -8.76 18.30 10.46
N PRO A 50 -8.86 18.88 9.24
CA PRO A 50 -10.14 19.29 8.64
C PRO A 50 -11.12 18.13 8.46
N LEU A 51 -10.58 16.93 8.21
CA LEU A 51 -11.32 15.68 8.12
C LEU A 51 -10.74 14.70 9.15
N PRO A 52 -11.57 13.98 9.91
CA PRO A 52 -11.10 12.97 10.84
C PRO A 52 -10.45 11.81 10.09
N VAL A 53 -9.30 11.38 10.59
CA VAL A 53 -8.55 10.26 10.03
C VAL A 53 -8.63 9.09 10.99
N ARG A 54 -9.38 8.06 10.60
CA ARG A 54 -9.52 6.83 11.40
C ARG A 54 -8.26 5.98 11.36
N ARG A 55 -8.13 5.07 12.33
CA ARG A 55 -7.09 4.03 12.31
C ARG A 55 -7.31 3.06 11.15
N TRP A 56 -6.23 2.78 10.42
CA TRP A 56 -6.20 1.76 9.38
C TRP A 56 -5.96 0.38 10.00
N PRO A 57 -6.61 -0.70 9.50
CA PRO A 57 -6.28 -2.06 9.93
C PRO A 57 -4.82 -2.37 9.67
N GLY A 58 -4.22 -3.19 10.54
CA GLY A 58 -2.86 -3.68 10.35
C GLY A 58 -2.75 -4.45 9.03
N MET A 59 -1.58 -4.35 8.38
CA MET A 59 -1.28 -5.19 7.23
C MET A 59 -0.79 -6.54 7.76
N THR A 60 -1.39 -7.64 7.30
CA THR A 60 -0.83 -8.97 7.54
C THR A 60 0.46 -9.10 6.75
N LEU A 61 1.55 -9.38 7.47
CA LEU A 61 2.86 -9.66 6.89
C LEU A 61 3.09 -11.16 6.98
N HIS A 62 3.59 -11.74 5.90
CA HIS A 62 4.02 -13.13 5.92
C HIS A 62 5.32 -13.24 6.71
N ASP A 63 5.44 -14.32 7.48
CA ASP A 63 6.69 -14.69 8.12
C ASP A 63 7.74 -14.97 7.02
N PRO A 64 8.91 -14.32 7.07
CA PRO A 64 9.92 -14.45 6.02
C PRO A 64 10.49 -15.87 5.90
N GLU A 65 10.65 -16.60 7.02
CA GLU A 65 11.17 -17.96 7.01
C GLU A 65 10.16 -18.92 6.39
N VAL A 66 8.88 -18.74 6.72
CA VAL A 66 7.81 -19.55 6.13
C VAL A 66 7.68 -19.27 4.63
N ALA A 67 7.77 -17.99 4.22
CA ALA A 67 7.72 -17.63 2.81
C ALA A 67 8.85 -18.29 2.01
N GLU A 68 10.08 -18.25 2.53
CA GLU A 68 11.24 -18.88 1.89
C GLU A 68 11.08 -20.41 1.76
N ARG A 69 10.57 -21.06 2.80
CA ARG A 69 10.28 -22.51 2.76
C ARG A 69 9.23 -22.87 1.71
N VAL A 70 8.19 -22.05 1.56
CA VAL A 70 7.16 -22.25 0.54
C VAL A 70 7.74 -22.04 -0.87
N ASP A 71 8.54 -20.99 -1.06
CA ASP A 71 9.19 -20.72 -2.35
C ASP A 71 10.13 -21.87 -2.76
N ALA A 72 10.89 -22.44 -1.83
CA ALA A 72 11.74 -23.61 -2.10
C ALA A 72 10.92 -24.86 -2.50
N TRP A 73 9.83 -25.12 -1.79
CA TRP A 73 8.94 -26.25 -2.09
C TRP A 73 8.29 -26.12 -3.49
N LEU A 74 7.88 -24.91 -3.88
CA LEU A 74 7.31 -24.66 -5.21
C LEU A 74 8.34 -24.91 -6.31
N ALA A 75 9.58 -24.46 -6.12
CA ALA A 75 10.67 -24.66 -7.07
C ALA A 75 11.02 -26.15 -7.27
N GLU A 76 11.01 -26.95 -6.20
CA GLU A 76 11.21 -28.41 -6.27
C GLU A 76 10.03 -29.12 -6.98
N GLY A 77 8.81 -28.64 -6.75
CA GLY A 77 7.59 -29.19 -7.34
C GLY A 77 7.37 -28.80 -8.81
N GLY A 78 8.22 -27.94 -9.39
CA GLY A 78 8.13 -27.47 -10.78
C GLY A 78 7.04 -26.43 -11.04
N TYR A 79 6.63 -25.67 -10.01
CA TYR A 79 5.65 -24.56 -10.10
C TYR A 79 6.32 -23.18 -10.01
#